data_AF-A0A3P9LV89-F1
#
_entry.id   AF-A0A3P9LV89-F1
#
_cell.length_a   1.000
_cell.length_b   1.000
_cell.length_c   1.000
_cell.angle_alpha   90.00
_cell.angle_beta   90.00
_cell.angle_gamma   90.00
#
_symmetry.space_group_name_H-M   'P 1'
#
loop_
_entity.id
_entity.type
_entity.pdbx_description
1 polymer ?
#
loop_
_entity_poly.entity_id
_entity_poly.type
_entity_poly.pdbx_seq_one_letter_code
_entity_poly.pdbx_strand_id
1 'polypeptide(L)'
;SSKKGHKLTKAQRARQQQEEEERKLREEEARLQAERQEQERLRREQKEREVRRLELKDEERRDGELEELRLLLQENQEKWERYMRCDGTPDPTERRHVNTYISMWRDDPEVNITQVLQQCSCALLTEELEVLLEEVSDPEEEEKLQESFVNLQEIIHLKLNLAAEEILKAANKNIDPETENMQTEIMDDNVTLCLWANLRKRIFKGFHFEKAGLSFELPKCLAVKDIAIGILHTRYDHLSMGSDDVVDLLKYSPLGGVFYYGVFHLPPQVHLLSHWEVREIVDSGLKAFPYTAETSSSDDSEAPSDPHVGVSVTLPDWARFLKTPKVALWDAATRWVGGVMDLTYQEAETKVSFRMPSFRPFVLMQETYANLPFQSWELRPLSDNSALFSISGALLHLSITENLCMLQSDQRKGLAHILGRWMSRAALQRAMTKAGLHIFVNEHTHRYVHTCRKNPTTEHAAYQQMALLASACAFSWSKWNTQCGDEHLVMQVCEHLPPTAVPAGRWSLYLLGPQRVQRLEATEDSEAFSLDHHPDSEFHSTLVHMLRDTMSPDGAARTRESGYRFVEAVQSLL
;
A
#
# COMPACT_ATOMS: atom_id res chain seq x y z
N SER A 1 57.88 -55.24 88.26
CA SER A 1 57.57 -53.82 88.53
C SER A 1 56.61 -53.33 87.46
N SER A 2 55.40 -52.92 87.87
CA SER A 2 54.20 -52.75 87.03
C SER A 2 54.15 -51.36 86.36
N LYS A 3 54.09 -51.30 85.02
CA LYS A 3 53.68 -50.11 84.27
C LYS A 3 52.16 -49.93 84.42
N LYS A 4 51.73 -49.14 85.40
CA LYS A 4 50.32 -48.77 85.59
C LYS A 4 49.89 -47.78 84.51
N GLY A 5 48.93 -48.19 83.68
CA GLY A 5 48.22 -47.31 82.75
C GLY A 5 47.48 -46.19 83.48
N HIS A 6 47.64 -44.96 82.99
CA HIS A 6 46.98 -43.77 83.50
C HIS A 6 45.50 -43.81 83.04
N LYS A 7 44.57 -44.08 83.96
CA LYS A 7 43.13 -43.95 83.69
C LYS A 7 42.79 -42.45 83.64
N LEU A 8 42.33 -41.97 82.47
CA LEU A 8 41.72 -40.64 82.31
C LEU A 8 40.66 -40.40 83.38
N THR A 9 40.74 -39.24 84.04
CA THR A 9 39.80 -38.83 85.09
C THR A 9 38.41 -38.55 84.49
N LYS A 10 37.36 -38.76 85.29
CA LYS A 10 35.94 -38.58 84.89
C LYS A 10 35.67 -37.19 84.27
N ALA A 11 36.42 -36.17 84.71
CA ALA A 11 36.35 -34.80 84.19
C ALA A 11 36.99 -34.61 82.79
N GLN A 12 38.07 -35.34 82.47
CA GLN A 12 38.70 -35.27 81.14
C GLN A 12 37.86 -35.97 80.06
N ARG A 13 37.17 -37.06 80.41
CA ARG A 13 36.20 -37.72 79.51
C ARG A 13 34.96 -36.85 79.25
N ALA A 14 34.47 -36.14 80.26
CA ALA A 14 33.35 -35.22 80.11
C ALA A 14 33.69 -34.01 79.20
N ARG A 15 34.91 -33.46 79.32
CA ARG A 15 35.40 -32.42 78.40
C ARG A 15 35.55 -32.90 76.96
N GLN A 16 36.10 -34.10 76.75
CA GLN A 16 36.19 -34.68 75.40
C GLN A 16 34.80 -34.95 74.79
N GLN A 17 33.83 -35.38 75.60
CA GLN A 17 32.45 -35.56 75.13
C GLN A 17 31.79 -34.22 74.79
N GLN A 18 31.99 -33.17 75.59
CA GLN A 18 31.50 -31.83 75.27
C GLN A 18 32.15 -31.26 74.00
N GLU A 19 33.47 -31.37 73.83
CA GLU A 19 34.14 -30.92 72.60
C GLU A 19 33.69 -31.71 71.36
N GLU A 20 33.43 -33.03 71.50
CA GLU A 20 32.96 -33.86 70.40
C GLU A 20 31.49 -33.59 70.05
N GLU A 21 30.63 -33.33 71.04
CA GLU A 21 29.25 -32.87 70.83
C GLU A 21 29.23 -31.47 70.19
N GLU A 22 30.05 -30.54 70.66
CA GLU A 22 30.14 -29.19 70.09
C GLU A 22 30.71 -29.22 68.67
N ARG A 23 31.65 -30.12 68.36
CA ARG A 23 32.15 -30.35 66.99
C ARG A 23 31.06 -30.92 66.09
N LYS A 24 30.30 -31.92 66.55
CA LYS A 24 29.17 -32.50 65.80
C LYS A 24 28.07 -31.47 65.55
N LEU A 25 27.78 -30.63 66.54
CA LEU A 25 26.81 -29.54 66.41
C LEU A 25 27.24 -28.55 65.32
N ARG A 26 28.52 -28.13 65.33
CA ARG A 26 29.09 -27.22 64.31
C ARG A 26 29.12 -27.85 62.91
N GLU A 27 29.43 -29.15 62.81
CA GLU A 27 29.40 -29.89 61.53
C GLU A 27 27.97 -30.01 60.98
N GLU A 28 26.96 -30.23 61.85
CA GLU A 28 25.55 -30.27 61.47
C GLU A 28 25.02 -28.89 61.07
N GLU A 29 25.40 -27.84 61.80
CA GLU A 29 25.06 -26.45 61.48
C GLU A 29 25.67 -26.02 60.12
N ALA A 30 26.92 -26.39 59.86
CA ALA A 30 27.59 -26.15 58.59
C ALA A 30 26.92 -26.90 57.43
N ARG A 31 26.47 -28.15 57.64
CA ARG A 31 25.70 -28.91 56.65
C ARG A 31 24.36 -28.24 56.32
N LEU A 32 23.62 -27.80 57.34
CA LEU A 32 22.35 -27.10 57.19
C LEU A 32 22.51 -25.71 56.53
N GLN A 33 23.66 -25.05 56.72
CA GLN A 33 23.99 -23.81 56.00
C GLN A 33 24.32 -24.08 54.52
N ALA A 34 25.12 -25.10 54.23
CA ALA A 34 25.46 -25.47 52.86
C ALA A 34 24.22 -25.87 52.05
N GLU A 35 23.33 -26.67 52.64
CA GLU A 35 22.07 -27.09 52.01
C GLU A 35 21.13 -25.89 51.75
N ARG A 36 21.08 -24.92 52.68
CA ARG A 36 20.34 -23.66 52.47
C ARG A 36 20.92 -22.81 51.34
N GLN A 37 22.25 -22.68 51.27
CA GLN A 37 22.93 -21.95 50.21
C GLN A 37 22.74 -22.60 48.84
N GLU A 38 22.78 -23.94 48.77
CA GLU A 38 22.55 -24.70 47.55
C GLU A 38 21.09 -24.56 47.08
N GLN A 39 20.11 -24.66 48.00
CA GLN A 39 18.71 -24.36 47.68
C GLN A 39 18.48 -22.93 47.22
N GLU A 40 19.17 -21.95 47.83
CA GLU A 40 19.05 -20.55 47.43
C GLU A 40 19.65 -20.32 46.03
N ARG A 41 20.76 -20.98 45.70
CA ARG A 41 21.38 -20.93 44.37
C ARG A 41 20.48 -21.53 43.30
N LEU A 42 19.90 -22.71 43.56
CA LEU A 42 18.92 -23.35 42.67
C LEU A 42 17.68 -22.47 42.45
N ARG A 43 17.17 -21.84 43.51
CA ARG A 43 16.06 -20.89 43.41
C ARG A 43 16.41 -19.65 42.58
N ARG A 44 17.63 -19.12 42.72
CA ARG A 44 18.12 -18.00 41.90
C ARG A 44 18.25 -18.40 40.43
N GLU A 45 18.83 -19.56 40.13
CA GLU A 45 18.92 -20.07 38.75
C GLU A 45 17.54 -20.30 38.13
N GLN A 46 16.59 -20.86 38.88
CA GLN A 46 15.21 -21.04 38.39
C GLN A 46 14.54 -19.70 38.10
N LYS A 47 14.68 -18.72 38.99
CA LYS A 47 14.17 -17.36 38.78
C LYS A 47 14.83 -16.69 37.58
N GLU A 48 16.15 -16.79 37.41
CA GLU A 48 16.85 -16.23 36.25
C GLU A 48 16.40 -16.89 34.94
N ARG A 49 16.19 -18.21 34.93
CA ARG A 49 15.64 -18.91 33.75
C ARG A 49 14.22 -18.46 33.44
N GLU A 50 13.39 -18.27 34.46
CA GLU A 50 12.03 -17.78 34.30
C GLU A 50 12.01 -16.33 33.80
N VAL A 51 12.86 -15.46 34.35
CA VAL A 51 13.04 -14.07 33.89
C VAL A 51 13.49 -14.06 32.43
N ARG A 52 14.51 -14.83 32.04
CA ARG A 52 14.93 -14.92 30.62
C ARG A 52 13.81 -15.39 29.70
N ARG A 53 12.99 -16.35 30.15
CA ARG A 53 11.83 -16.81 29.38
C ARG A 53 10.79 -15.69 29.22
N LEU A 54 10.58 -14.89 30.27
CA LEU A 54 9.65 -13.76 30.23
C LEU A 54 10.19 -12.61 29.37
N GLU A 55 11.49 -12.32 29.44
CA GLU A 55 12.17 -11.33 28.59
C GLU A 55 12.04 -11.71 27.11
N LEU A 56 12.27 -12.98 26.75
CA LEU A 56 12.07 -13.45 25.38
C LEU A 56 10.62 -13.26 24.90
N LYS A 57 9.64 -13.59 25.76
CA LYS A 57 8.22 -13.37 25.46
C LYS A 57 7.83 -11.90 25.42
N ASP A 58 8.55 -11.04 26.13
CA ASP A 58 8.35 -9.61 26.10
C ASP A 58 8.94 -9.03 24.81
N GLU A 59 10.14 -9.43 24.42
CA GLU A 59 10.75 -9.09 23.12
C GLU A 59 9.87 -9.51 21.94
N GLU A 60 9.30 -10.72 21.97
CA GLU A 60 8.37 -11.20 20.94
C GLU A 60 7.08 -10.36 20.84
N ARG A 61 6.61 -9.76 21.94
CA ARG A 61 5.36 -8.96 21.98
C ARG A 61 5.60 -7.47 21.78
N ARG A 62 6.76 -6.96 22.24
CA ARG A 62 7.07 -5.54 22.34
C ARG A 62 6.93 -4.83 21.01
N ASP A 63 7.38 -5.46 19.92
CA ASP A 63 7.28 -4.86 18.59
C ASP A 63 5.82 -4.67 18.16
N GLY A 64 4.96 -5.66 18.39
CA GLY A 64 3.52 -5.55 18.10
C GLY A 64 2.83 -4.50 18.99
N GLU A 65 3.12 -4.51 20.30
CA GLU A 65 2.54 -3.57 21.26
C GLU A 65 3.00 -2.11 21.00
N LEU A 66 4.25 -1.89 20.55
CA LEU A 66 4.74 -0.55 20.19
C LEU A 66 4.16 -0.04 18.87
N GLU A 67 4.04 -0.90 17.86
CA GLU A 67 3.43 -0.52 16.59
C GLU A 67 1.94 -0.18 16.79
N GLU A 68 1.22 -0.94 17.63
CA GLU A 68 -0.16 -0.64 18.02
C GLU A 68 -0.30 0.74 18.66
N LEU A 69 0.55 1.07 19.65
CA LEU A 69 0.56 2.39 20.30
C LEU A 69 0.87 3.53 19.31
N ARG A 70 1.71 3.25 18.32
CA ARG A 70 2.10 4.23 17.32
C ARG A 70 0.97 4.52 16.33
N LEU A 71 0.28 3.48 15.88
CA LEU A 71 -0.94 3.60 15.07
C LEU A 71 -2.00 4.44 15.80
N LEU A 72 -2.23 4.17 17.10
CA LEU A 72 -3.16 4.95 17.94
C LEU A 72 -2.77 6.44 18.07
N LEU A 73 -1.48 6.75 18.15
CA LEU A 73 -0.99 8.13 18.19
C LEU A 73 -1.19 8.85 16.85
N GLN A 74 -0.97 8.14 15.73
CA GLN A 74 -1.16 8.67 14.39
C GLN A 74 -2.66 8.90 14.11
N GLU A 75 -3.52 7.95 14.45
CA GLU A 75 -4.97 8.06 14.35
C GLU A 75 -5.48 9.33 15.06
N ASN A 76 -4.99 9.60 16.27
CA ASN A 76 -5.33 10.81 17.01
C ASN A 76 -4.88 12.10 16.29
N GLN A 77 -3.73 12.09 15.61
CA GLN A 77 -3.29 13.25 14.81
C GLN A 77 -4.18 13.46 13.58
N GLU A 78 -4.49 12.39 12.83
CA GLU A 78 -5.33 12.47 11.64
C GLU A 78 -6.76 12.93 11.98
N LYS A 79 -7.31 12.44 13.09
CA LYS A 79 -8.58 12.89 13.67
C LYS A 79 -8.57 14.38 14.00
N TRP A 80 -7.45 14.88 14.54
CA TRP A 80 -7.27 16.30 14.82
C TRP A 80 -7.17 17.15 13.55
N GLU A 81 -6.44 16.70 12.53
CA GLU A 81 -6.33 17.40 11.25
C GLU A 81 -7.70 17.48 10.55
N ARG A 82 -8.50 16.40 10.62
CA ARG A 82 -9.86 16.37 10.09
C ARG A 82 -10.78 17.35 10.81
N TYR A 83 -10.76 17.37 12.14
CA TYR A 83 -11.52 18.33 12.94
C TYR A 83 -11.25 19.79 12.53
N MET A 84 -10.03 20.08 12.06
CA MET A 84 -9.63 21.41 11.62
C MET A 84 -10.01 21.73 10.16
N ARG A 85 -10.46 20.76 9.35
CA ARG A 85 -10.96 21.00 7.98
C ARG A 85 -12.41 21.49 8.04
N CYS A 86 -12.64 22.76 7.71
CA CYS A 86 -13.98 23.32 7.54
C CYS A 86 -14.35 23.39 6.04
N ASP A 87 -14.40 22.24 5.35
CA ASP A 87 -14.67 22.17 3.91
C ASP A 87 -16.13 21.78 3.56
N GLY A 88 -16.94 21.44 4.57
CA GLY A 88 -18.35 21.06 4.40
C GLY A 88 -18.57 19.61 3.95
N THR A 89 -17.52 18.80 3.87
CA THR A 89 -17.64 17.35 3.62
C THR A 89 -18.13 16.64 4.88
N PRO A 90 -18.99 15.60 4.76
CA PRO A 90 -19.44 14.86 5.93
C PRO A 90 -18.25 14.11 6.57
N ASP A 91 -18.32 13.92 7.88
CA ASP A 91 -17.33 13.08 8.58
C ASP A 91 -17.66 11.60 8.32
N PRO A 92 -16.78 10.82 7.67
CA PRO A 92 -17.03 9.42 7.36
C PRO A 92 -17.09 8.53 8.61
N THR A 93 -16.50 8.96 9.74
CA THR A 93 -16.59 8.25 11.02
C THR A 93 -17.98 8.39 11.67
N GLU A 94 -18.75 9.41 11.27
CA GLU A 94 -20.09 9.70 11.80
C GLU A 94 -21.17 9.33 10.78
N ARG A 95 -21.72 8.10 10.89
CA ARG A 95 -22.75 7.58 9.97
C ARG A 95 -23.93 8.54 9.73
N ARG A 96 -24.32 9.29 10.76
CA ARG A 96 -25.42 10.27 10.64
C ARG A 96 -25.09 11.36 9.62
N HIS A 97 -23.84 11.82 9.56
CA HIS A 97 -23.41 12.84 8.60
C HIS A 97 -23.48 12.29 7.17
N VAL A 98 -22.95 11.09 6.93
CA VAL A 98 -22.99 10.42 5.61
C VAL A 98 -24.43 10.19 5.15
N ASN A 99 -25.28 9.61 6.00
CA ASN A 99 -26.69 9.36 5.66
C ASN A 99 -27.48 10.63 5.39
N THR A 100 -27.27 11.67 6.19
CA THR A 100 -27.93 12.96 5.99
C THR A 100 -27.48 13.56 4.66
N TYR A 101 -26.19 13.50 4.36
CA TYR A 101 -25.64 13.94 3.07
C TYR A 101 -26.27 13.19 1.89
N ILE A 102 -26.30 11.84 1.93
CA ILE A 102 -26.90 11.02 0.88
C ILE A 102 -28.38 11.34 0.68
N SER A 103 -29.14 11.50 1.77
CA SER A 103 -30.57 11.85 1.70
C SER A 103 -30.78 13.24 1.09
N MET A 104 -30.02 14.24 1.53
CA MET A 104 -30.10 15.61 1.00
C MET A 104 -29.75 15.64 -0.49
N TRP A 105 -28.71 14.90 -0.89
CA TRP A 105 -28.32 14.84 -2.29
C TRP A 105 -29.34 14.09 -3.14
N ARG A 106 -29.93 13.00 -2.63
CA ARG A 106 -30.98 12.24 -3.32
C ARG A 106 -32.19 13.12 -3.65
N ASP A 107 -32.61 13.98 -2.73
CA ASP A 107 -33.76 14.87 -2.90
C ASP A 107 -33.45 16.14 -3.72
N ASP A 108 -32.17 16.44 -3.99
CA ASP A 108 -31.75 17.56 -4.84
C ASP A 108 -32.20 17.34 -6.30
N PRO A 109 -33.03 18.20 -6.90
CA PRO A 109 -33.46 18.05 -8.29
C PRO A 109 -32.39 18.42 -9.31
N GLU A 110 -31.20 18.85 -8.89
CA GLU A 110 -30.13 19.25 -9.80
C GLU A 110 -29.65 18.06 -10.67
N VAL A 111 -29.60 18.32 -11.98
CA VAL A 111 -29.20 17.37 -13.03
C VAL A 111 -28.20 17.98 -14.00
N ASN A 112 -27.81 19.23 -13.79
CA ASN A 112 -26.74 19.87 -14.53
C ASN A 112 -25.42 19.16 -14.22
N ILE A 113 -24.85 18.54 -15.24
CA ILE A 113 -23.63 17.75 -15.12
C ILE A 113 -22.45 18.50 -14.49
N THR A 114 -22.27 19.79 -14.77
CA THR A 114 -21.16 20.55 -14.15
C THR A 114 -21.36 20.69 -12.64
N GLN A 115 -22.59 20.92 -12.19
CA GLN A 115 -22.89 20.99 -10.77
C GLN A 115 -22.85 19.60 -10.12
N VAL A 116 -23.37 18.58 -10.79
CA VAL A 116 -23.30 17.18 -10.32
C VAL A 116 -21.86 16.75 -10.15
N LEU A 117 -20.96 17.05 -11.11
CA LEU A 117 -19.54 16.75 -10.99
C LEU A 117 -18.88 17.52 -9.85
N GLN A 118 -19.24 18.79 -9.62
CA GLN A 118 -18.77 19.55 -8.44
C GLN A 118 -19.25 18.93 -7.13
N GLN A 119 -20.49 18.44 -7.06
CA GLN A 119 -21.03 17.72 -5.90
C GLN A 119 -20.40 16.32 -5.73
N CYS A 120 -19.92 15.71 -6.83
CA CYS A 120 -19.11 14.50 -6.82
C CYS A 120 -17.71 14.73 -6.22
N SER A 121 -17.36 15.92 -5.69
CA SER A 121 -16.18 16.11 -4.83
C SER A 121 -16.22 15.23 -3.57
N CYS A 122 -17.40 14.71 -3.19
CA CYS A 122 -17.54 13.62 -2.21
C CYS A 122 -16.87 12.30 -2.63
N ALA A 123 -16.30 12.19 -3.83
CA ALA A 123 -15.31 11.16 -4.14
C ALA A 123 -14.15 11.11 -3.13
N LEU A 124 -13.77 12.25 -2.54
CA LEU A 124 -12.79 12.28 -1.44
C LEU A 124 -13.29 11.53 -0.19
N LEU A 125 -14.61 11.55 0.06
CA LEU A 125 -15.21 10.75 1.13
C LEU A 125 -15.10 9.26 0.84
N THR A 126 -15.18 8.85 -0.43
CA THR A 126 -14.93 7.46 -0.87
C THR A 126 -13.51 7.04 -0.49
N GLU A 127 -12.51 7.90 -0.75
CA GLU A 127 -11.12 7.62 -0.37
C GLU A 127 -10.91 7.57 1.16
N GLU A 128 -11.60 8.42 1.92
CA GLU A 128 -11.50 8.40 3.39
C GLU A 128 -12.21 7.19 4.00
N LEU A 129 -13.34 6.77 3.42
CA LEU A 129 -14.04 5.55 3.82
C LEU A 129 -13.21 4.29 3.52
N GLU A 130 -12.49 4.26 2.39
CA GLU A 130 -11.54 3.18 2.07
C GLU A 130 -10.46 3.03 3.16
N VAL A 131 -9.86 4.13 3.59
CA VAL A 131 -8.84 4.11 4.67
C VAL A 131 -9.44 3.59 5.98
N LEU A 132 -10.61 4.09 6.38
CA LEU A 132 -11.26 3.63 7.61
C LEU A 132 -11.63 2.14 7.56
N LEU A 133 -12.00 1.63 6.38
CA LEU A 133 -12.28 0.21 6.19
C LEU A 133 -11.03 -0.66 6.30
N GLU A 134 -9.86 -0.18 5.86
CA GLU A 134 -8.58 -0.90 6.04
C GLU A 134 -8.14 -0.97 7.51
N GLU A 135 -8.53 0.01 8.32
CA GLU A 135 -8.10 0.16 9.71
C GLU A 135 -9.07 -0.44 10.74
N VAL A 136 -10.32 -0.69 10.35
CA VAL A 136 -11.35 -1.22 11.25
C VAL A 136 -11.06 -2.66 11.67
N SER A 137 -11.08 -2.88 12.98
CA SER A 137 -10.93 -4.21 13.59
C SER A 137 -12.25 -4.83 14.04
N ASP A 138 -13.32 -4.03 14.21
CA ASP A 138 -14.65 -4.49 14.64
C ASP A 138 -15.52 -4.86 13.42
N PRO A 139 -15.91 -6.14 13.25
CA PRO A 139 -16.75 -6.57 12.14
C PRO A 139 -18.10 -5.82 12.03
N GLU A 140 -18.68 -5.39 13.16
CA GLU A 140 -19.95 -4.65 13.14
C GLU A 140 -19.78 -3.21 12.64
N GLU A 141 -18.63 -2.59 12.88
CA GLU A 141 -18.28 -1.28 12.33
C GLU A 141 -17.89 -1.38 10.85
N GLU A 142 -17.20 -2.47 10.47
CA GLU A 142 -16.82 -2.76 9.10
C GLU A 142 -18.05 -2.85 8.19
N GLU A 143 -19.05 -3.66 8.59
CA GLU A 143 -20.30 -3.82 7.83
C GLU A 143 -21.04 -2.47 7.67
N LYS A 144 -21.04 -1.63 8.71
CA LYS A 144 -21.69 -0.30 8.66
C LYS A 144 -20.96 0.67 7.72
N LEU A 145 -19.63 0.66 7.70
CA LEU A 145 -18.83 1.47 6.80
C LEU A 145 -18.99 0.99 5.36
N GLN A 146 -18.99 -0.32 5.12
CA GLN A 146 -19.25 -0.92 3.81
C GLN A 146 -20.64 -0.52 3.29
N GLU A 147 -21.69 -0.60 4.12
CA GLU A 147 -23.03 -0.15 3.75
C GLU A 147 -23.05 1.35 3.37
N SER A 148 -22.36 2.18 4.13
CA SER A 148 -22.26 3.63 3.88
C SER A 148 -21.51 3.92 2.56
N PHE A 149 -20.46 3.14 2.29
CA PHE A 149 -19.67 3.20 1.07
C PHE A 149 -20.52 2.82 -0.16
N VAL A 150 -21.23 1.68 -0.13
CA VAL A 150 -22.12 1.25 -1.22
C VAL A 150 -23.22 2.28 -1.47
N ASN A 151 -23.88 2.77 -0.43
CA ASN A 151 -24.93 3.79 -0.57
C ASN A 151 -24.41 5.08 -1.21
N LEU A 152 -23.18 5.50 -0.88
CA LEU A 152 -22.53 6.67 -1.47
C LEU A 152 -22.24 6.45 -2.97
N GLN A 153 -21.79 5.26 -3.35
CA GLN A 153 -21.55 4.92 -4.75
C GLN A 153 -22.84 4.91 -5.56
N GLU A 154 -23.89 4.29 -5.04
CA GLU A 154 -25.18 4.21 -5.71
C GLU A 154 -25.75 5.60 -5.99
N ILE A 155 -25.64 6.53 -5.04
CA ILE A 155 -26.12 7.90 -5.26
C ILE A 155 -25.25 8.65 -6.28
N ILE A 156 -23.93 8.47 -6.28
CA ILE A 156 -23.04 9.07 -7.28
C ILE A 156 -23.42 8.58 -8.69
N HIS A 157 -23.54 7.25 -8.87
CA HIS A 157 -23.94 6.65 -10.14
C HIS A 157 -25.33 7.09 -10.58
N LEU A 158 -26.29 7.14 -9.65
CA LEU A 158 -27.65 7.61 -9.94
C LEU A 158 -27.63 9.04 -10.47
N LYS A 159 -26.92 9.96 -9.79
CA LYS A 159 -26.84 11.37 -10.19
C LYS A 159 -26.16 11.56 -11.54
N LEU A 160 -25.08 10.84 -11.78
CA LEU A 160 -24.39 10.87 -13.07
C LEU A 160 -25.28 10.33 -14.20
N ASN A 161 -26.05 9.26 -13.95
CA ASN A 161 -27.00 8.72 -14.92
C ASN A 161 -28.16 9.69 -15.19
N LEU A 162 -28.70 10.36 -14.18
CA LEU A 162 -29.74 11.38 -14.35
C LEU A 162 -29.22 12.58 -15.17
N ALA A 163 -28.00 13.04 -14.89
CA ALA A 163 -27.36 14.09 -15.66
C ALA A 163 -27.10 13.67 -17.12
N ALA A 164 -26.63 12.44 -17.33
CA ALA A 164 -26.44 11.87 -18.66
C ALA A 164 -27.76 11.77 -19.44
N GLU A 165 -28.84 11.33 -18.78
CA GLU A 165 -30.18 11.29 -19.37
C GLU A 165 -30.64 12.67 -19.82
N GLU A 166 -30.47 13.69 -18.99
CA GLU A 166 -30.91 15.05 -19.32
C GLU A 166 -30.17 15.60 -20.54
N ILE A 167 -28.87 15.31 -20.67
CA ILE A 167 -28.09 15.65 -21.88
C ILE A 167 -28.64 14.89 -23.10
N LEU A 168 -28.88 13.58 -22.97
CA LEU A 168 -29.34 12.73 -24.07
C LEU A 168 -30.75 13.06 -24.55
N LYS A 169 -31.63 13.59 -23.69
CA LYS A 169 -32.96 14.07 -24.09
C LYS A 169 -32.91 15.26 -25.07
N ALA A 170 -31.79 15.96 -25.14
CA ALA A 170 -31.54 17.07 -26.06
C ALA A 170 -30.44 16.75 -27.09
N ALA A 171 -30.14 15.46 -27.33
CA ALA A 171 -29.04 15.04 -28.20
C ALA A 171 -29.15 15.63 -29.62
N ASN A 172 -30.35 15.74 -30.17
CA ASN A 172 -30.57 16.31 -31.50
C ASN A 172 -30.32 17.82 -31.63
N LYS A 173 -30.16 18.55 -30.51
CA LYS A 173 -29.73 19.96 -30.51
C LYS A 173 -28.21 20.11 -30.57
N ASN A 174 -27.48 19.03 -30.26
CA ASN A 174 -26.02 19.00 -30.13
C ASN A 174 -25.41 18.04 -31.16
N ILE A 175 -25.93 18.07 -32.40
CA ILE A 175 -25.41 17.26 -33.49
C ILE A 175 -24.11 17.86 -33.99
N ASP A 176 -23.08 17.03 -34.09
CA ASP A 176 -21.85 17.40 -34.74
C ASP A 176 -22.02 17.39 -36.27
N PRO A 177 -21.60 18.47 -36.97
CA PRO A 177 -21.82 18.60 -38.40
C PRO A 177 -21.01 17.62 -39.24
N GLU A 178 -19.92 17.05 -38.71
CA GLU A 178 -19.07 16.10 -39.45
C GLU A 178 -19.57 14.66 -39.30
N THR A 179 -19.88 14.24 -38.06
CA THR A 179 -20.34 12.88 -37.78
C THR A 179 -21.83 12.69 -38.07
N GLU A 180 -22.61 13.79 -38.01
CA GLU A 180 -24.08 13.81 -37.97
C GLU A 180 -24.68 13.00 -36.79
N ASN A 181 -23.88 12.73 -35.77
CA ASN A 181 -24.30 12.15 -34.50
C ASN A 181 -24.09 13.18 -33.38
N MET A 182 -24.58 12.88 -32.18
CA MET A 182 -24.25 13.70 -31.01
C MET A 182 -23.05 13.10 -30.29
N GLN A 183 -22.15 13.96 -29.84
CA GLN A 183 -21.06 13.62 -28.94
C GLN A 183 -20.85 14.72 -27.91
N THR A 184 -20.44 14.35 -26.70
CA THR A 184 -19.97 15.30 -25.68
C THR A 184 -18.93 14.65 -24.78
N GLU A 185 -18.00 15.47 -24.29
CA GLU A 185 -16.95 15.10 -23.34
C GLU A 185 -16.98 16.12 -22.21
N ILE A 186 -17.18 15.64 -20.99
CA ILE A 186 -17.28 16.47 -19.79
C ILE A 186 -16.34 15.86 -18.76
N MET A 187 -15.39 16.65 -18.30
CA MET A 187 -14.29 16.20 -17.46
C MET A 187 -14.22 17.07 -16.21
N ASP A 188 -14.02 16.41 -15.07
CA ASP A 188 -13.68 16.99 -13.79
C ASP A 188 -12.42 16.29 -13.23
N ASP A 189 -11.91 16.77 -12.10
CA ASP A 189 -10.72 16.23 -11.45
C ASP A 189 -10.86 14.75 -11.06
N ASN A 190 -12.07 14.24 -10.78
CA ASN A 190 -12.25 12.84 -10.36
C ASN A 190 -13.07 11.98 -11.32
N VAL A 191 -13.82 12.60 -12.22
CA VAL A 191 -14.81 11.92 -13.05
C VAL A 191 -14.79 12.46 -14.47
N THR A 192 -14.84 11.57 -15.45
CA THR A 192 -14.99 11.90 -16.87
C THR A 192 -16.24 11.21 -17.42
N LEU A 193 -17.14 12.00 -18.01
CA LEU A 193 -18.34 11.53 -18.69
C LEU A 193 -18.25 11.81 -20.19
N CYS A 194 -18.33 10.76 -21.00
CA CYS A 194 -18.43 10.86 -22.45
C CYS A 194 -19.77 10.27 -22.89
N LEU A 195 -20.51 11.00 -23.71
CA LEU A 195 -21.77 10.51 -24.29
C LEU A 195 -21.70 10.60 -25.80
N TRP A 196 -22.24 9.59 -26.46
CA TRP A 196 -22.44 9.57 -27.90
C TRP A 196 -23.84 9.05 -28.21
N ALA A 197 -24.57 9.66 -29.13
CA ALA A 197 -25.89 9.20 -29.54
C ALA A 197 -25.98 9.00 -31.05
N ASN A 198 -26.47 7.81 -31.45
CA ASN A 198 -26.67 7.45 -32.84
C ASN A 198 -27.96 8.09 -33.37
N LEU A 199 -27.83 9.22 -34.07
CA LEU A 199 -28.95 9.94 -34.68
C LEU A 199 -29.04 9.65 -36.18
N ARG A 200 -27.91 9.32 -36.82
CA ARG A 200 -27.80 9.13 -38.27
C ARG A 200 -28.15 7.73 -38.75
N LYS A 201 -28.00 6.71 -37.90
CA LYS A 201 -28.28 5.27 -38.18
C LYS A 201 -27.61 4.71 -39.45
N ARG A 202 -26.40 5.17 -39.77
CA ARG A 202 -25.57 4.63 -40.87
C ARG A 202 -24.52 3.66 -40.34
N ILE A 203 -23.92 2.87 -41.23
CA ILE A 203 -22.80 1.98 -40.89
C ILE A 203 -21.69 2.84 -40.28
N PHE A 204 -21.50 2.68 -38.98
CA PHE A 204 -20.57 3.44 -38.16
C PHE A 204 -19.70 2.42 -37.41
N LYS A 205 -18.37 2.60 -37.48
CA LYS A 205 -17.44 1.64 -36.90
C LYS A 205 -17.21 1.89 -35.40
N GLY A 206 -17.15 3.16 -34.98
CA GLY A 206 -16.75 3.54 -33.63
C GLY A 206 -16.42 5.02 -33.53
N PHE A 207 -16.35 5.55 -32.31
CA PHE A 207 -16.03 6.95 -32.03
C PHE A 207 -14.83 7.06 -31.07
N HIS A 208 -14.01 8.09 -31.26
CA HIS A 208 -12.92 8.45 -30.36
C HIS A 208 -13.19 9.80 -29.72
N PHE A 209 -13.26 9.78 -28.39
CA PHE A 209 -13.26 10.95 -27.52
C PHE A 209 -11.81 11.41 -27.32
N GLU A 210 -11.35 12.31 -28.20
CA GLU A 210 -9.97 12.82 -28.25
C GLU A 210 -9.49 13.43 -26.93
N LYS A 211 -10.34 14.19 -26.22
CA LYS A 211 -9.91 14.83 -24.96
C LYS A 211 -9.84 13.85 -23.81
N ALA A 212 -10.80 12.92 -23.77
CA ALA A 212 -10.83 11.90 -22.73
C ALA A 212 -9.82 10.76 -22.99
N GLY A 213 -9.34 10.61 -24.22
CA GLY A 213 -8.51 9.47 -24.61
C GLY A 213 -9.28 8.14 -24.60
N LEU A 214 -10.61 8.19 -24.77
CA LEU A 214 -11.48 7.02 -24.69
C LEU A 214 -12.10 6.73 -26.06
N SER A 215 -12.38 5.47 -26.37
CA SER A 215 -13.00 5.11 -27.64
C SER A 215 -13.72 3.79 -27.55
N PHE A 216 -14.69 3.63 -28.45
CA PHE A 216 -15.41 2.38 -28.63
C PHE A 216 -15.53 2.05 -30.12
N GLU A 217 -15.57 0.75 -30.43
CA GLU A 217 -16.03 0.23 -31.71
C GLU A 217 -17.30 -0.59 -31.50
N LEU A 218 -18.32 -0.35 -32.33
CA LEU A 218 -19.62 -1.00 -32.20
C LEU A 218 -19.71 -2.25 -33.07
N PRO A 219 -20.29 -3.34 -32.53
CA PRO A 219 -20.85 -4.41 -33.34
C PRO A 219 -21.83 -3.87 -34.39
N LYS A 220 -21.80 -4.40 -35.61
CA LYS A 220 -22.63 -3.91 -36.72
C LYS A 220 -24.14 -3.90 -36.42
N CYS A 221 -24.61 -4.85 -35.61
CA CYS A 221 -26.03 -4.94 -35.23
C CYS A 221 -26.50 -3.76 -34.38
N LEU A 222 -25.59 -3.08 -33.66
CA LEU A 222 -25.88 -1.89 -32.86
C LEU A 222 -25.75 -0.59 -33.66
N ALA A 223 -24.89 -0.56 -34.69
CA ALA A 223 -24.64 0.63 -35.51
C ALA A 223 -25.89 1.18 -36.23
N VAL A 224 -26.92 0.36 -36.41
CA VAL A 224 -28.19 0.73 -37.08
C VAL A 224 -29.34 1.03 -36.11
N LYS A 225 -29.10 0.96 -34.80
CA LYS A 225 -30.14 1.13 -33.75
C LYS A 225 -30.13 2.54 -33.15
N ASP A 226 -31.26 2.94 -32.60
CA ASP A 226 -31.44 4.18 -31.82
C ASP A 226 -30.88 4.00 -30.40
N ILE A 227 -29.57 4.06 -30.31
CA ILE A 227 -28.82 3.87 -29.06
C ILE A 227 -27.99 5.08 -28.71
N ALA A 228 -27.70 5.20 -27.42
CA ALA A 228 -26.65 6.04 -26.88
C ALA A 228 -25.57 5.17 -26.23
N ILE A 229 -24.32 5.61 -26.33
CA ILE A 229 -23.18 5.07 -25.62
C ILE A 229 -22.81 6.06 -24.53
N GLY A 230 -22.70 5.57 -23.30
CA GLY A 230 -22.18 6.34 -22.18
C GLY A 230 -20.91 5.69 -21.66
N ILE A 231 -19.86 6.50 -21.57
CA ILE A 231 -18.61 6.11 -20.93
C ILE A 231 -18.42 7.00 -19.72
N LEU A 232 -18.37 6.38 -18.55
CA LEU A 232 -18.04 7.04 -17.28
C LEU A 232 -16.70 6.49 -16.80
N HIS A 233 -15.75 7.36 -16.48
CA HIS A 233 -14.45 7.01 -15.92
C HIS A 233 -14.29 7.70 -14.57
N THR A 234 -14.15 6.92 -13.50
CA THR A 234 -13.85 7.42 -12.15
C THR A 234 -12.37 7.22 -11.86
N ARG A 235 -11.70 8.19 -11.23
CA ARG A 235 -10.28 8.04 -10.85
C ARG A 235 -10.07 7.11 -9.66
N TYR A 236 -11.10 6.95 -8.82
CA TYR A 236 -11.11 6.05 -7.67
C TYR A 236 -11.77 4.72 -8.04
N ASP A 237 -11.34 3.65 -7.36
CA ASP A 237 -11.88 2.31 -7.50
C ASP A 237 -12.77 1.96 -6.32
N HIS A 238 -14.06 2.00 -6.58
CA HIS A 238 -15.08 1.75 -5.59
C HIS A 238 -15.73 0.37 -5.76
N LEU A 239 -15.32 -0.43 -6.75
CA LEU A 239 -15.89 -1.77 -6.96
C LEU A 239 -15.04 -2.87 -6.33
N SER A 240 -13.71 -2.72 -6.31
CA SER A 240 -12.80 -3.74 -5.77
C SER A 240 -12.94 -4.00 -4.27
N MET A 241 -13.57 -3.09 -3.53
CA MET A 241 -13.74 -3.25 -2.08
C MET A 241 -14.87 -4.24 -1.77
N GLY A 242 -14.53 -5.34 -1.09
CA GLY A 242 -15.49 -6.35 -0.64
C GLY A 242 -15.91 -7.39 -1.71
N SER A 243 -15.23 -7.43 -2.86
CA SER A 243 -15.49 -8.44 -3.89
C SER A 243 -14.81 -9.78 -3.62
N ASP A 244 -15.55 -10.87 -3.83
CA ASP A 244 -14.98 -12.22 -3.91
C ASP A 244 -14.29 -12.40 -5.28
N ASP A 245 -13.04 -11.98 -5.37
CA ASP A 245 -12.37 -11.89 -6.66
C ASP A 245 -11.81 -13.21 -7.19
N VAL A 246 -12.09 -13.48 -8.47
CA VAL A 246 -11.40 -14.52 -9.24
C VAL A 246 -9.98 -14.06 -9.58
N VAL A 247 -9.80 -12.75 -9.74
CA VAL A 247 -8.48 -12.13 -9.89
C VAL A 247 -7.86 -11.94 -8.51
N ASP A 248 -6.63 -12.42 -8.33
CA ASP A 248 -5.90 -12.26 -7.07
C ASP A 248 -5.52 -10.78 -6.85
N LEU A 249 -6.35 -10.02 -6.11
CA LEU A 249 -6.13 -8.60 -5.82
C LEU A 249 -4.93 -8.33 -4.88
N LEU A 250 -4.42 -9.37 -4.20
CA LEU A 250 -3.16 -9.26 -3.46
C LEU A 250 -1.95 -9.32 -4.39
N LYS A 251 -2.11 -9.93 -5.57
CA LYS A 251 -1.09 -10.01 -6.63
C LYS A 251 -1.19 -8.85 -7.62
N TYR A 252 -2.42 -8.41 -7.93
CA TYR A 252 -2.69 -7.39 -8.92
C TYR A 252 -3.48 -6.24 -8.31
N SER A 253 -3.00 -5.02 -8.51
CA SER A 253 -3.69 -3.83 -8.06
C SER A 253 -4.41 -3.15 -9.23
N PRO A 254 -5.69 -2.78 -9.06
CA PRO A 254 -6.38 -1.86 -9.96
C PRO A 254 -5.61 -0.54 -10.02
N LEU A 255 -5.47 0.02 -11.22
CA LEU A 255 -4.73 1.24 -11.44
C LEU A 255 -5.39 2.10 -12.51
N GLY A 256 -5.46 3.41 -12.28
CA GLY A 256 -6.06 4.35 -13.23
C GLY A 256 -7.58 4.49 -13.10
N GLY A 257 -8.21 3.85 -12.12
CA GLY A 257 -9.63 3.96 -11.82
C GLY A 257 -10.52 3.03 -12.66
N VAL A 258 -11.83 3.22 -12.58
CA VAL A 258 -12.84 2.31 -13.16
C VAL A 258 -13.50 2.92 -14.39
N PHE A 259 -13.62 2.12 -15.45
CA PHE A 259 -14.21 2.50 -16.72
C PHE A 259 -15.56 1.80 -16.91
N TYR A 260 -16.64 2.55 -16.88
CA TYR A 260 -18.01 2.10 -17.11
C TYR A 260 -18.39 2.35 -18.57
N TYR A 261 -18.51 1.29 -19.35
CA TYR A 261 -19.01 1.38 -20.72
C TYR A 261 -20.44 0.84 -20.73
N GLY A 262 -21.39 1.70 -21.09
CA GLY A 262 -22.81 1.39 -21.16
C GLY A 262 -23.39 1.69 -22.54
N VAL A 263 -24.41 0.91 -22.91
CA VAL A 263 -25.27 1.17 -24.06
C VAL A 263 -26.70 1.36 -23.57
N PHE A 264 -27.37 2.38 -24.08
CA PHE A 264 -28.67 2.84 -23.60
C PHE A 264 -29.63 3.03 -24.74
N HIS A 265 -30.92 2.86 -24.47
CA HIS A 265 -31.96 3.35 -25.35
C HIS A 265 -31.87 4.87 -25.45
N LEU A 266 -31.91 5.40 -26.68
CA LEU A 266 -31.95 6.84 -26.85
C LEU A 266 -33.29 7.39 -26.31
N PRO A 267 -33.27 8.36 -25.37
CA PRO A 267 -34.50 8.97 -24.88
C PRO A 267 -35.27 9.68 -26.01
N PRO A 268 -36.61 9.88 -25.86
CA PRO A 268 -37.38 10.61 -26.84
C PRO A 268 -36.81 12.00 -27.10
N GLN A 269 -36.51 12.30 -28.36
CA GLN A 269 -35.87 13.54 -28.78
C GLN A 269 -36.89 14.68 -28.93
N VAL A 270 -36.42 15.93 -28.83
CA VAL A 270 -37.26 17.13 -29.02
C VAL A 270 -37.59 17.31 -30.50
N HIS A 271 -38.86 17.41 -30.87
CA HIS A 271 -39.23 17.67 -32.26
C HIS A 271 -39.97 19.00 -32.40
N LEU A 272 -39.67 19.72 -33.48
CA LEU A 272 -40.30 21.00 -33.81
C LEU A 272 -41.65 20.74 -34.49
N LEU A 273 -42.73 21.14 -33.83
CA LEU A 273 -44.08 21.16 -34.39
C LEU A 273 -44.53 22.62 -34.55
N SER A 274 -44.42 23.12 -35.78
CA SER A 274 -44.64 24.53 -36.14
C SER A 274 -43.71 25.50 -35.37
N HIS A 275 -44.19 26.11 -34.29
CA HIS A 275 -43.45 27.04 -33.43
C HIS A 275 -43.22 26.50 -32.01
N TRP A 276 -43.59 25.23 -31.76
CA TRP A 276 -43.47 24.58 -30.46
C TRP A 276 -42.38 23.50 -30.50
N GLU A 277 -41.58 23.44 -29.45
CA GLU A 277 -40.72 22.30 -29.16
C GLU A 277 -41.51 21.30 -28.31
N VAL A 278 -41.69 20.09 -28.81
CA VAL A 278 -42.46 19.03 -28.13
C VAL A 278 -41.58 17.81 -27.92
N ARG A 279 -41.65 17.22 -26.73
CA ARG A 279 -40.93 15.99 -26.36
C ARG A 279 -41.86 15.10 -25.53
N GLU A 280 -41.81 13.80 -25.76
CA GLU A 280 -42.46 12.83 -24.87
C GLU A 280 -41.72 12.80 -23.53
N ILE A 281 -42.44 12.91 -22.42
CA ILE A 281 -41.87 12.83 -21.08
C ILE A 281 -41.99 11.38 -20.62
N VAL A 282 -40.84 10.74 -20.37
CA VAL A 282 -40.75 9.39 -19.83
C VAL A 282 -39.99 9.48 -18.51
N ASP A 283 -40.63 9.05 -17.42
CA ASP A 283 -40.08 9.15 -16.05
C ASP A 283 -39.41 7.84 -15.60
N SER A 284 -38.65 7.23 -16.51
CA SER A 284 -38.10 5.88 -16.29
C SER A 284 -36.60 5.82 -16.12
N GLY A 285 -35.93 6.98 -16.08
CA GLY A 285 -34.47 7.03 -16.07
C GLY A 285 -33.83 6.69 -17.41
N LEU A 286 -32.51 6.79 -17.46
CA LEU A 286 -31.68 6.27 -18.55
C LEU A 286 -31.75 4.73 -18.58
N LYS A 287 -32.39 4.18 -19.62
CA LYS A 287 -32.61 2.73 -19.76
C LYS A 287 -31.48 2.04 -20.52
N ALA A 288 -30.85 1.05 -19.90
CA ALA A 288 -29.87 0.19 -20.56
C ALA A 288 -30.50 -0.53 -21.77
N PHE A 289 -29.74 -0.62 -22.87
CA PHE A 289 -30.12 -1.39 -24.05
C PHE A 289 -29.57 -2.82 -23.89
N PRO A 290 -30.41 -3.86 -23.93
CA PRO A 290 -29.94 -5.23 -23.71
C PRO A 290 -29.08 -5.69 -24.88
N TYR A 291 -27.80 -6.00 -24.62
CA TYR A 291 -26.87 -6.49 -25.63
C TYR A 291 -25.88 -7.52 -25.07
N THR A 292 -25.78 -8.68 -25.72
CA THR A 292 -24.72 -9.67 -25.49
C THR A 292 -24.20 -10.22 -26.82
N ALA A 293 -22.91 -10.61 -26.88
CA ALA A 293 -22.34 -11.18 -28.10
C ALA A 293 -23.10 -12.41 -28.64
N GLU A 294 -23.68 -13.22 -27.75
CA GLU A 294 -24.50 -14.39 -28.09
C GLU A 294 -25.80 -14.00 -28.83
N THR A 295 -26.45 -12.90 -28.44
CA THR A 295 -27.68 -12.41 -29.11
C THR A 295 -27.46 -11.95 -30.55
N SER A 296 -26.22 -11.65 -30.94
CA SER A 296 -25.87 -11.30 -32.33
C SER A 296 -25.55 -12.49 -33.23
N SER A 297 -25.30 -13.68 -32.69
CA SER A 297 -24.95 -14.87 -33.49
C SER A 297 -26.16 -15.64 -34.05
N SER A 298 -27.40 -15.24 -33.73
CA SER A 298 -28.62 -15.94 -34.14
C SER A 298 -29.25 -15.44 -35.45
N ASP A 299 -28.73 -14.38 -36.07
CA ASP A 299 -29.21 -13.88 -37.36
C ASP A 299 -28.44 -14.56 -38.52
N ASP A 300 -29.07 -15.58 -39.12
CA ASP A 300 -28.52 -16.51 -40.14
C ASP A 300 -28.21 -15.90 -41.53
N SER A 301 -28.01 -14.58 -41.67
CA SER A 301 -27.80 -13.99 -43.00
C SER A 301 -26.72 -12.90 -43.03
N GLU A 302 -25.52 -13.35 -43.44
CA GLU A 302 -24.29 -12.63 -43.85
C GLU A 302 -23.06 -12.95 -42.98
N ALA A 303 -21.87 -12.81 -43.58
CA ALA A 303 -20.58 -13.19 -42.98
C ALA A 303 -20.47 -12.74 -41.52
N PRO A 304 -19.92 -13.57 -40.61
CA PRO A 304 -19.96 -13.31 -39.17
C PRO A 304 -19.30 -11.96 -38.88
N SER A 305 -20.14 -10.96 -38.58
CA SER A 305 -19.67 -9.69 -38.05
C SER A 305 -19.18 -9.94 -36.64
N ASP A 306 -18.07 -9.33 -36.27
CA ASP A 306 -17.56 -9.42 -34.90
C ASP A 306 -18.63 -8.90 -33.92
N PRO A 307 -19.09 -9.75 -32.97
CA PRO A 307 -20.10 -9.37 -31.99
C PRO A 307 -19.49 -8.71 -30.73
N HIS A 308 -18.18 -8.49 -30.70
CA HIS A 308 -17.52 -7.92 -29.51
C HIS A 308 -17.43 -6.41 -29.61
N VAL A 309 -17.51 -5.76 -28.46
CA VAL A 309 -17.33 -4.31 -28.34
C VAL A 309 -15.82 -4.05 -28.34
N GLY A 310 -15.36 -3.26 -29.31
CA GLY A 310 -13.97 -2.78 -29.31
C GLY A 310 -13.82 -1.63 -28.33
N VAL A 311 -12.75 -1.63 -27.56
CA VAL A 311 -12.43 -0.59 -26.58
C VAL A 311 -11.00 -0.14 -26.83
N SER A 312 -10.76 1.16 -26.80
CA SER A 312 -9.40 1.67 -26.60
C SER A 312 -9.36 2.82 -25.60
N VAL A 313 -8.38 2.76 -24.71
CA VAL A 313 -8.18 3.71 -23.61
C VAL A 313 -6.74 4.18 -23.62
N THR A 314 -6.54 5.49 -23.57
CA THR A 314 -5.26 6.11 -23.23
C THR A 314 -5.06 6.01 -21.72
N LEU A 315 -3.90 5.53 -21.28
CA LEU A 315 -3.58 5.37 -19.87
C LEU A 315 -3.65 6.73 -19.16
N PRO A 316 -4.24 6.80 -17.95
CA PRO A 316 -4.32 8.05 -17.22
C PRO A 316 -2.94 8.64 -16.92
N ASP A 317 -2.82 9.96 -17.01
CA ASP A 317 -1.57 10.70 -16.84
C ASP A 317 -1.05 10.73 -15.39
N TRP A 318 -1.90 10.36 -14.44
CA TRP A 318 -1.61 10.20 -13.01
C TRP A 318 -1.30 8.75 -12.61
N ALA A 319 -1.32 7.81 -13.54
CA ALA A 319 -1.04 6.40 -13.28
C ALA A 319 0.17 5.93 -14.08
N ARG A 320 1.05 5.15 -13.44
CA ARG A 320 2.23 4.57 -14.06
C ARG A 320 2.15 3.04 -14.07
N PHE A 321 2.10 2.49 -15.27
CA PHE A 321 2.20 1.04 -15.48
C PHE A 321 3.65 0.66 -15.78
N LEU A 322 4.18 -0.30 -15.01
CA LEU A 322 5.57 -0.77 -15.13
C LEU A 322 5.71 -1.90 -16.17
N LYS A 323 4.61 -2.57 -16.48
CA LYS A 323 4.50 -3.65 -17.47
C LYS A 323 3.24 -3.43 -18.30
N THR A 324 3.05 -4.23 -19.34
CA THR A 324 1.80 -4.25 -20.11
C THR A 324 0.60 -4.39 -19.17
N PRO A 325 -0.36 -3.45 -19.19
CA PRO A 325 -1.54 -3.50 -18.35
C PRO A 325 -2.35 -4.77 -18.62
N LYS A 326 -2.92 -5.35 -17.57
CA LYS A 326 -3.98 -6.35 -17.69
C LYS A 326 -5.34 -5.65 -17.61
N VAL A 327 -6.38 -6.31 -18.09
CA VAL A 327 -7.74 -5.79 -18.02
C VAL A 327 -8.61 -6.82 -17.31
N ALA A 328 -9.33 -6.37 -16.29
CA ALA A 328 -10.35 -7.16 -15.61
C ALA A 328 -11.73 -6.52 -15.85
N LEU A 329 -12.71 -7.37 -16.10
CA LEU A 329 -14.09 -7.01 -16.34
C LEU A 329 -14.91 -7.25 -15.06
N TRP A 330 -15.85 -6.37 -14.76
CA TRP A 330 -16.80 -6.58 -13.67
C TRP A 330 -17.91 -7.52 -14.14
N ASP A 331 -18.17 -8.59 -13.39
CA ASP A 331 -19.23 -9.55 -13.70
C ASP A 331 -20.51 -9.33 -12.86
N ALA A 332 -21.56 -10.10 -13.18
CA ALA A 332 -22.85 -10.02 -12.48
C ALA A 332 -22.82 -10.58 -11.04
N ALA A 333 -21.76 -11.31 -10.68
CA ALA A 333 -21.52 -11.81 -9.32
C ALA A 333 -20.66 -10.83 -8.51
N THR A 334 -20.60 -9.56 -8.93
CA THR A 334 -19.92 -8.45 -8.26
C THR A 334 -18.46 -8.75 -7.94
N ARG A 335 -17.72 -9.17 -8.96
CA ARG A 335 -16.30 -9.52 -8.86
C ARG A 335 -15.54 -9.25 -10.14
N TRP A 336 -14.23 -9.12 -10.01
CA TRP A 336 -13.32 -8.99 -11.15
C TRP A 336 -13.02 -10.33 -11.81
N VAL A 337 -13.20 -10.38 -13.13
CA VAL A 337 -12.89 -11.55 -13.97
C VAL A 337 -12.06 -11.16 -15.18
N GLY A 338 -11.23 -12.08 -15.67
CA GLY A 338 -10.58 -11.93 -16.97
C GLY A 338 -11.58 -12.09 -18.14
N GLY A 339 -11.05 -12.23 -19.36
CA GLY A 339 -11.86 -12.59 -20.53
C GLY A 339 -12.00 -11.50 -21.59
N VAL A 340 -11.14 -10.49 -21.57
CA VAL A 340 -10.94 -9.63 -22.74
C VAL A 340 -10.21 -10.40 -23.85
N MET A 341 -10.45 -10.00 -25.09
CA MET A 341 -9.79 -10.57 -26.27
C MET A 341 -8.90 -9.53 -26.95
N ASP A 342 -7.88 -10.01 -27.68
CA ASP A 342 -7.04 -9.20 -28.56
C ASP A 342 -6.42 -7.96 -27.87
N LEU A 343 -6.02 -8.14 -26.62
CA LEU A 343 -5.36 -7.10 -25.84
C LEU A 343 -4.05 -6.70 -26.51
N THR A 344 -3.96 -5.42 -26.86
CA THR A 344 -2.77 -4.80 -27.42
C THR A 344 -2.41 -3.56 -26.61
N TYR A 345 -1.12 -3.30 -26.46
CA TYR A 345 -0.61 -2.13 -25.78
C TYR A 345 0.42 -1.42 -26.66
N GLN A 346 0.13 -0.15 -26.94
CA GLN A 346 0.98 0.74 -27.72
C GLN A 346 1.67 1.71 -26.75
N GLU A 347 2.88 1.35 -26.32
CA GLU A 347 3.62 2.08 -25.28
C GLU A 347 3.90 3.55 -25.65
N ALA A 348 4.20 3.83 -26.91
CA ALA A 348 4.47 5.19 -27.41
C ALA A 348 3.25 6.12 -27.28
N GLU A 349 2.05 5.60 -27.54
CA GLU A 349 0.79 6.33 -27.46
C GLU A 349 0.11 6.17 -26.09
N THR A 350 0.70 5.39 -25.17
CA THR A 350 0.07 4.98 -23.92
C THR A 350 -1.33 4.42 -24.10
N LYS A 351 -1.53 3.61 -25.13
CA LYS A 351 -2.87 3.19 -25.53
C LYS A 351 -3.05 1.70 -25.36
N VAL A 352 -4.11 1.31 -24.65
CA VAL A 352 -4.54 -0.08 -24.50
C VAL A 352 -5.79 -0.29 -25.34
N SER A 353 -5.80 -1.32 -26.18
CA SER A 353 -6.94 -1.68 -27.04
C SER A 353 -7.27 -3.16 -26.86
N PHE A 354 -8.55 -3.48 -26.72
CA PHE A 354 -9.04 -4.85 -26.52
C PHE A 354 -10.49 -4.97 -26.96
N ARG A 355 -11.01 -6.20 -26.96
CA ARG A 355 -12.42 -6.50 -27.21
C ARG A 355 -13.07 -7.13 -25.99
N MET A 356 -14.32 -6.76 -25.72
CA MET A 356 -15.12 -7.33 -24.62
C MET A 356 -16.46 -7.90 -25.13
N PRO A 357 -16.97 -8.99 -24.51
CA PRO A 357 -18.17 -9.69 -24.98
C PRO A 357 -19.50 -8.96 -24.74
N SER A 358 -19.53 -7.97 -23.85
CA SER A 358 -20.67 -7.06 -23.65
C SER A 358 -20.21 -5.78 -22.99
N PHE A 359 -21.04 -4.73 -23.05
CA PHE A 359 -20.88 -3.51 -22.26
C PHE A 359 -20.92 -3.84 -20.77
N ARG A 360 -19.87 -3.47 -20.04
CA ARG A 360 -19.72 -3.70 -18.60
C ARG A 360 -18.56 -2.84 -18.06
N PRO A 361 -18.50 -2.60 -16.75
CA PRO A 361 -17.35 -1.94 -16.14
C PRO A 361 -16.06 -2.76 -16.30
N PHE A 362 -14.92 -2.09 -16.37
CA PHE A 362 -13.60 -2.72 -16.36
C PHE A 362 -12.56 -1.84 -15.66
N VAL A 363 -11.49 -2.46 -15.21
CA VAL A 363 -10.30 -1.79 -14.66
C VAL A 363 -9.05 -2.26 -15.38
N LEU A 364 -8.06 -1.37 -15.38
CA LEU A 364 -6.69 -1.71 -15.76
C LEU A 364 -5.98 -2.19 -14.50
N MET A 365 -5.19 -3.26 -14.65
CA MET A 365 -4.53 -3.94 -13.55
C MET A 365 -3.03 -4.01 -13.82
N GLN A 366 -2.21 -3.91 -12.77
CA GLN A 366 -0.80 -4.27 -12.83
C GLN A 366 -0.41 -5.19 -11.68
N GLU A 367 0.76 -5.81 -11.76
CA GLU A 367 1.30 -6.57 -10.63
C GLU A 367 1.67 -5.60 -9.49
N THR A 368 1.12 -5.85 -8.30
CA THR A 368 1.32 -5.00 -7.11
C THR A 368 2.81 -4.87 -6.79
N TYR A 369 3.54 -5.98 -6.84
CA TYR A 369 4.97 -6.03 -6.53
C TYR A 369 5.87 -5.88 -7.76
N ALA A 370 5.42 -5.22 -8.83
CA ALA A 370 6.18 -5.10 -10.08
C ALA A 370 7.57 -4.43 -9.92
N ASN A 371 7.77 -3.63 -8.87
CA ASN A 371 9.06 -3.00 -8.54
C ASN A 371 10.00 -3.87 -7.70
N LEU A 372 9.55 -5.03 -7.22
CA LEU A 372 10.32 -5.92 -6.35
C LEU A 372 10.82 -7.16 -7.11
N PRO A 373 12.02 -7.68 -6.78
CA PRO A 373 13.01 -7.09 -5.88
C PRO A 373 13.67 -5.83 -6.49
N PHE A 374 14.10 -4.89 -5.64
CA PHE A 374 14.86 -3.73 -6.10
C PHE A 374 16.22 -4.16 -6.67
N GLN A 375 16.68 -3.44 -7.71
CA GLN A 375 18.03 -3.62 -8.25
C GLN A 375 19.11 -3.19 -7.25
N SER A 376 18.88 -2.05 -6.60
CA SER A 376 19.74 -1.49 -5.56
C SER A 376 19.00 -0.40 -4.78
N TRP A 377 19.40 -0.21 -3.52
CA TRP A 377 18.97 0.90 -2.70
C TRP A 377 20.13 1.49 -1.89
N GLU A 378 20.07 2.79 -1.62
CA GLU A 378 21.04 3.52 -0.80
C GLU A 378 20.31 4.56 0.08
N LEU A 379 20.56 4.55 1.39
CA LEU A 379 20.16 5.58 2.33
C LEU A 379 21.39 6.37 2.75
N ARG A 380 21.39 7.69 2.58
CA ARG A 380 22.51 8.55 3.01
C ARG A 380 22.04 9.82 3.72
N PRO A 381 22.77 10.31 4.72
CA PRO A 381 22.46 11.59 5.35
C PRO A 381 22.70 12.78 4.41
N LEU A 382 21.91 13.83 4.63
CA LEU A 382 22.07 15.16 4.03
C LEU A 382 22.38 16.21 5.10
N SER A 383 21.67 16.17 6.23
CA SER A 383 21.89 17.00 7.42
C SER A 383 21.48 16.21 8.66
N ASP A 384 21.40 16.83 9.84
CA ASP A 384 21.17 16.11 11.11
C ASP A 384 19.81 15.42 11.15
N ASN A 385 18.79 16.05 10.55
CA ASN A 385 17.42 15.54 10.46
C ASN A 385 16.96 15.38 9.01
N SER A 386 17.88 15.06 8.10
CA SER A 386 17.54 14.85 6.69
C SER A 386 18.42 13.76 6.06
N ALA A 387 17.78 12.93 5.23
CA ALA A 387 18.42 11.88 4.48
C ALA A 387 17.82 11.76 3.07
N LEU A 388 18.55 11.10 2.19
CA LEU A 388 18.10 10.72 0.86
C LEU A 388 18.10 9.19 0.77
N PHE A 389 16.93 8.62 0.50
CA PHE A 389 16.77 7.20 0.17
C PHE A 389 16.58 7.03 -1.33
N SER A 390 17.49 6.32 -1.99
CA SER A 390 17.53 6.17 -3.45
C SER A 390 17.27 4.73 -3.83
N ILE A 391 16.39 4.50 -4.81
CA ILE A 391 16.04 3.18 -5.33
C ILE A 391 16.30 3.18 -6.84
N SER A 392 17.39 2.54 -7.27
CA SER A 392 17.89 2.69 -8.65
C SER A 392 17.02 2.00 -9.70
N GLY A 393 16.37 0.87 -9.35
CA GLY A 393 15.57 0.11 -10.32
C GLY A 393 14.37 0.87 -10.87
N ALA A 394 13.78 1.76 -10.07
CA ALA A 394 12.65 2.60 -10.47
C ALA A 394 13.06 4.06 -10.75
N LEU A 395 14.36 4.40 -10.62
CA LEU A 395 14.89 5.76 -10.67
C LEU A 395 14.12 6.72 -9.74
N LEU A 396 13.86 6.25 -8.52
CA LEU A 396 13.13 6.99 -7.49
C LEU A 396 14.08 7.43 -6.40
N HIS A 397 13.93 8.67 -5.96
CA HIS A 397 14.62 9.24 -4.82
C HIS A 397 13.59 9.77 -3.83
N LEU A 398 13.70 9.38 -2.57
CA LEU A 398 12.88 9.83 -1.48
C LEU A 398 13.73 10.71 -0.56
N SER A 399 13.44 11.99 -0.57
CA SER A 399 14.03 12.93 0.39
C SER A 399 13.25 12.87 1.69
N ILE A 400 13.94 12.76 2.81
CA ILE A 400 13.38 12.73 4.16
C ILE A 400 13.87 13.98 4.87
N THR A 401 12.99 14.71 5.55
CA THR A 401 13.34 15.85 6.41
C THR A 401 12.37 15.92 7.57
N GLU A 402 12.87 15.86 8.80
CA GLU A 402 12.06 15.73 10.01
C GLU A 402 11.06 14.57 9.87
N ASN A 403 9.75 14.81 9.90
CA ASN A 403 8.69 13.82 9.73
C ASN A 403 8.10 13.75 8.32
N LEU A 404 8.68 14.46 7.34
CA LEU A 404 8.15 14.57 5.99
C LEU A 404 9.02 13.84 4.97
N CYS A 405 8.35 13.30 3.97
CA CYS A 405 8.97 12.63 2.84
C CYS A 405 8.56 13.34 1.54
N MET A 406 9.44 13.30 0.54
CA MET A 406 9.19 13.86 -0.78
C MET A 406 9.75 12.94 -1.86
N LEU A 407 8.89 12.58 -2.83
CA LEU A 407 9.31 11.83 -4.00
C LEU A 407 9.95 12.74 -5.06
N GLN A 408 11.09 12.30 -5.56
CA GLN A 408 11.85 12.89 -6.64
C GLN A 408 12.17 11.81 -7.67
N SER A 409 12.05 12.15 -8.95
CA SER A 409 12.41 11.27 -10.06
C SER A 409 12.56 12.13 -11.32
N ASP A 410 13.47 11.72 -12.21
CA ASP A 410 13.54 12.29 -13.55
C ASP A 410 12.35 11.84 -14.43
N GLN A 411 11.64 10.79 -14.00
CA GLN A 411 10.50 10.23 -14.73
C GLN A 411 9.20 10.89 -14.28
N ARG A 412 8.73 11.85 -15.07
CA ARG A 412 7.51 12.63 -14.75
C ARG A 412 6.19 11.95 -15.16
N LYS A 413 6.23 11.06 -16.15
CA LYS A 413 5.04 10.41 -16.71
C LYS A 413 4.36 9.54 -15.64
N GLY A 414 3.07 9.77 -15.39
CA GLY A 414 2.32 9.10 -14.32
C GLY A 414 2.51 9.71 -12.93
N LEU A 415 3.54 10.53 -12.70
CA LEU A 415 3.99 10.93 -11.35
C LEU A 415 3.98 12.44 -11.12
N ALA A 416 3.70 13.25 -12.13
CA ALA A 416 3.82 14.71 -12.05
C ALA A 416 3.03 15.34 -10.88
N HIS A 417 1.89 14.74 -10.51
CA HIS A 417 1.03 15.21 -9.43
C HIS A 417 1.58 14.96 -8.01
N ILE A 418 2.58 14.08 -7.86
CA ILE A 418 3.22 13.75 -6.56
C ILE A 418 4.67 14.24 -6.45
N LEU A 419 5.37 14.43 -7.58
CA LEU A 419 6.78 14.81 -7.57
C LEU A 419 7.01 16.19 -6.92
N GLY A 420 8.01 16.27 -6.04
CA GLY A 420 8.44 17.52 -5.40
C GLY A 420 7.52 18.04 -4.29
N ARG A 421 6.53 17.26 -3.86
CA ARG A 421 5.63 17.60 -2.75
C ARG A 421 6.10 16.96 -1.45
N TRP A 422 6.22 17.77 -0.39
CA TRP A 422 6.44 17.28 0.96
C TRP A 422 5.12 16.77 1.53
N MET A 423 5.12 15.52 2.00
CA MET A 423 3.95 14.82 2.51
C MET A 423 4.33 14.04 3.77
N SER A 424 3.36 13.72 4.62
CA SER A 424 3.57 12.68 5.62
C SER A 424 3.83 11.34 4.93
N ARG A 425 4.46 10.39 5.63
CA ARG A 425 4.70 9.04 5.07
C ARG A 425 3.43 8.40 4.55
N ALA A 426 2.37 8.37 5.36
CA ALA A 426 1.12 7.71 4.98
C ALA A 426 0.50 8.34 3.73
N ALA A 427 0.49 9.68 3.67
CA ALA A 427 0.01 10.39 2.48
C ALA A 427 0.88 10.11 1.25
N LEU A 428 2.21 10.04 1.39
CA LEU A 428 3.11 9.71 0.30
C LEU A 428 2.92 8.26 -0.18
N GLN A 429 2.83 7.30 0.74
CA GLN A 429 2.61 5.90 0.44
C GLN A 429 1.30 5.70 -0.34
N ARG A 430 0.19 6.30 0.12
CA ARG A 430 -1.09 6.26 -0.59
C ARG A 430 -0.97 6.88 -1.99
N ALA A 431 -0.35 8.05 -2.10
CA ALA A 431 -0.20 8.74 -3.38
C ALA A 431 0.68 7.94 -4.37
N MET A 432 1.75 7.31 -3.88
CA MET A 432 2.61 6.43 -4.68
C MET A 432 1.87 5.16 -5.13
N THR A 433 1.15 4.49 -4.22
CA THR A 433 0.29 3.34 -4.53
C THR A 433 -0.73 3.68 -5.60
N LYS A 434 -1.47 4.78 -5.46
CA LYS A 434 -2.46 5.24 -6.47
C LYS A 434 -1.82 5.59 -7.81
N ALA A 435 -0.58 6.06 -7.81
CA ALA A 435 0.19 6.30 -9.03
C ALA A 435 0.81 5.02 -9.63
N GLY A 436 0.61 3.86 -9.02
CA GLY A 436 1.13 2.58 -9.49
C GLY A 436 2.57 2.28 -9.06
N LEU A 437 3.07 2.96 -8.04
CA LEU A 437 4.40 2.76 -7.47
C LEU A 437 4.30 2.15 -6.06
N HIS A 438 4.37 0.82 -6.01
CA HIS A 438 4.55 0.12 -4.74
C HIS A 438 6.05 -0.09 -4.49
N ILE A 439 6.54 0.48 -3.40
CA ILE A 439 7.91 0.27 -2.89
C ILE A 439 7.93 -0.27 -1.46
N PHE A 440 6.75 -0.34 -0.83
CA PHE A 440 6.60 -0.78 0.55
C PHE A 440 6.31 -2.28 0.57
N VAL A 441 7.02 -3.01 1.43
CA VAL A 441 6.80 -4.43 1.68
C VAL A 441 5.67 -4.56 2.71
N ASN A 442 4.83 -5.57 2.55
CA ASN A 442 3.74 -5.91 3.47
C ASN A 442 3.74 -7.41 3.79
N GLU A 443 2.84 -7.83 4.67
CA GLU A 443 2.73 -9.23 5.10
C GLU A 443 2.46 -10.22 3.95
N HIS A 444 1.90 -9.79 2.83
CA HIS A 444 1.61 -10.65 1.68
C HIS A 444 2.77 -10.71 0.67
N THR A 445 3.76 -9.82 0.76
CA THR A 445 4.83 -9.70 -0.24
C THR A 445 5.58 -11.02 -0.45
N HIS A 446 5.84 -11.77 0.63
CA HIS A 446 6.54 -13.06 0.58
C HIS A 446 5.83 -14.15 -0.24
N ARG A 447 4.50 -14.02 -0.43
CA ARG A 447 3.69 -14.93 -1.26
C ARG A 447 3.99 -14.75 -2.75
N TYR A 448 4.42 -13.56 -3.16
CA TYR A 448 4.61 -13.18 -4.57
C TYR A 448 6.07 -12.87 -4.93
N VAL A 449 6.90 -12.53 -3.94
CA VAL A 449 8.32 -12.19 -4.10
C VAL A 449 9.16 -13.07 -3.16
N HIS A 450 9.46 -14.30 -3.59
CA HIS A 450 10.14 -15.28 -2.74
C HIS A 450 11.61 -14.94 -2.41
N THR A 451 12.26 -14.10 -3.21
CA THR A 451 13.69 -13.77 -3.08
C THR A 451 14.00 -12.84 -1.90
N CYS A 452 12.99 -12.22 -1.29
CA CYS A 452 13.15 -11.21 -0.25
C CYS A 452 12.75 -11.69 1.15
N ARG A 453 12.49 -13.00 1.34
CA ARG A 453 12.03 -13.49 2.63
C ARG A 453 13.13 -13.39 3.69
N LYS A 454 12.81 -12.75 4.81
CA LYS A 454 13.66 -12.64 5.99
C LYS A 454 12.84 -12.80 7.26
N ASN A 455 13.52 -13.03 8.37
CA ASN A 455 12.93 -13.07 9.70
C ASN A 455 12.43 -11.65 10.08
N PRO A 456 11.12 -11.45 10.29
CA PRO A 456 10.56 -10.11 10.51
C PRO A 456 11.15 -9.37 11.71
N THR A 457 11.42 -10.08 12.81
CA THR A 457 12.04 -9.49 14.02
C THR A 457 13.47 -9.01 13.73
N THR A 458 14.22 -9.77 12.93
CA THR A 458 15.59 -9.39 12.56
C THR A 458 15.60 -8.19 11.61
N GLU A 459 14.67 -8.13 10.65
CA GLU A 459 14.49 -6.96 9.76
C GLU A 459 14.08 -5.71 10.55
N HIS A 460 13.07 -5.83 11.40
CA HIS A 460 12.60 -4.71 12.20
C HIS A 460 13.72 -4.14 13.09
N ALA A 461 14.45 -5.03 13.79
CA ALA A 461 15.60 -4.64 14.60
C ALA A 461 16.71 -3.98 13.76
N ALA A 462 16.94 -4.44 12.53
CA ALA A 462 17.91 -3.83 11.63
C ALA A 462 17.48 -2.42 11.18
N TYR A 463 16.21 -2.24 10.77
CA TYR A 463 15.68 -0.96 10.32
C TYR A 463 15.64 0.08 11.44
N GLN A 464 15.26 -0.31 12.66
CA GLN A 464 15.36 0.54 13.85
C GLN A 464 16.80 1.04 14.06
N GLN A 465 17.79 0.15 13.96
CA GLN A 465 19.19 0.50 14.17
C GLN A 465 19.77 1.34 13.04
N MET A 466 19.35 1.09 11.80
CA MET A 466 19.67 1.96 10.66
C MET A 466 19.13 3.36 10.88
N ALA A 467 17.87 3.49 11.29
CA ALA A 467 17.22 4.77 11.54
C ALA A 467 17.91 5.59 12.63
N LEU A 468 18.31 4.96 13.73
CA LEU A 468 19.05 5.62 14.82
C LEU A 468 20.41 6.20 14.39
N LEU A 469 20.96 5.68 13.29
CA LEU A 469 22.30 6.03 12.80
C LEU A 469 22.24 6.80 11.47
N ALA A 470 21.05 6.99 10.89
CA ALA A 470 20.86 7.54 9.55
C ALA A 470 21.32 9.00 9.40
N SER A 471 21.55 9.72 10.50
CA SER A 471 22.11 11.08 10.48
C SER A 471 23.63 11.10 10.28
N ALA A 472 24.34 10.02 10.58
CA ALA A 472 25.81 9.94 10.50
C ALA A 472 26.33 8.79 9.61
N CYS A 473 25.51 7.79 9.32
CA CYS A 473 25.87 6.63 8.53
C CYS A 473 25.03 6.55 7.27
N ALA A 474 25.68 6.17 6.17
CA ALA A 474 25.03 5.71 4.96
C ALA A 474 24.91 4.18 4.97
N PHE A 475 23.85 3.68 4.35
CA PHE A 475 23.51 2.27 4.23
C PHE A 475 23.21 1.94 2.78
N SER A 476 23.56 0.74 2.33
CA SER A 476 23.24 0.28 0.98
C SER A 476 22.98 -1.23 0.98
N TRP A 477 22.19 -1.67 0.01
CA TRP A 477 21.94 -3.09 -0.27
C TRP A 477 23.25 -3.89 -0.46
N SER A 478 23.17 -5.21 -0.33
CA SER A 478 24.27 -6.13 -0.64
C SER A 478 23.79 -7.27 -1.52
N LYS A 479 24.60 -7.67 -2.52
CA LYS A 479 24.29 -8.83 -3.38
C LYS A 479 24.25 -10.14 -2.59
N TRP A 480 24.96 -10.18 -1.46
CA TRP A 480 25.10 -11.34 -0.60
C TRP A 480 23.87 -11.63 0.27
N ASN A 481 22.90 -10.72 0.32
CA ASN A 481 21.68 -10.92 1.10
C ASN A 481 20.86 -12.14 0.63
N THR A 482 21.05 -12.57 -0.62
CA THR A 482 20.46 -13.79 -1.19
C THR A 482 21.11 -15.09 -0.70
N GLN A 483 22.32 -15.02 -0.13
CA GLN A 483 23.12 -16.18 0.27
C GLN A 483 23.24 -16.36 1.79
N CYS A 484 22.83 -15.36 2.59
CA CYS A 484 22.95 -15.40 4.06
C CYS A 484 21.78 -16.07 4.80
N GLY A 485 20.80 -16.60 4.06
CA GLY A 485 19.59 -17.22 4.62
C GLY A 485 18.58 -16.22 5.20
N ASP A 486 17.46 -16.73 5.69
CA ASP A 486 16.31 -15.91 6.11
C ASP A 486 16.54 -15.23 7.48
N GLU A 487 17.37 -15.82 8.35
CA GLU A 487 17.65 -15.32 9.71
C GLU A 487 18.71 -14.21 9.76
N HIS A 488 19.35 -13.87 8.63
CA HIS A 488 20.41 -12.87 8.60
C HIS A 488 20.20 -11.85 7.49
N LEU A 489 20.75 -10.66 7.71
CA LEU A 489 20.80 -9.58 6.74
C LEU A 489 22.25 -9.21 6.46
N VAL A 490 22.58 -9.03 5.18
CA VAL A 490 23.86 -8.44 4.78
C VAL A 490 23.59 -7.07 4.18
N MET A 491 24.29 -6.06 4.67
CA MET A 491 24.20 -4.70 4.16
C MET A 491 25.58 -4.02 4.16
N GLN A 492 25.72 -3.03 3.28
CA GLN A 492 26.86 -2.13 3.25
C GLN A 492 26.61 -0.96 4.19
N VAL A 493 27.62 -0.59 4.99
CA VAL A 493 27.56 0.56 5.90
C VAL A 493 28.82 1.40 5.80
N CYS A 494 28.66 2.73 5.89
CA CYS A 494 29.76 3.69 5.93
C CYS A 494 29.39 4.87 6.82
N GLU A 495 30.25 5.27 7.77
CA GLU A 495 30.13 6.60 8.37
C GLU A 495 30.36 7.66 7.28
N HIS A 496 29.38 8.53 7.07
CA HIS A 496 29.36 9.50 5.99
C HIS A 496 28.61 10.75 6.41
N LEU A 497 29.33 11.79 6.82
CA LEU A 497 28.74 13.06 7.25
C LEU A 497 28.39 14.01 6.08
N PRO A 498 29.16 14.08 4.98
CA PRO A 498 28.87 15.01 3.88
C PRO A 498 27.57 14.68 3.13
N PRO A 499 26.86 15.69 2.58
CA PRO A 499 25.65 15.46 1.76
C PRO A 499 25.94 14.97 0.34
N THR A 500 27.16 14.52 0.05
CA THR A 500 27.58 14.03 -1.28
C THR A 500 27.33 12.52 -1.41
N ALA A 501 27.52 11.96 -2.60
CA ALA A 501 27.52 10.51 -2.78
C ALA A 501 28.65 9.85 -1.97
N VAL A 502 28.42 8.60 -1.53
CA VAL A 502 29.42 7.82 -0.81
C VAL A 502 30.46 7.29 -1.80
N PRO A 503 31.77 7.49 -1.56
CA PRO A 503 32.81 6.90 -2.39
C PRO A 503 32.79 5.37 -2.33
N ALA A 504 32.87 4.69 -3.48
CA ALA A 504 32.74 3.23 -3.59
C ALA A 504 33.69 2.45 -2.66
N GLY A 505 34.91 2.93 -2.43
CA GLY A 505 35.90 2.25 -1.58
C GLY A 505 35.72 2.43 -0.06
N ARG A 506 34.65 3.11 0.40
CA ARG A 506 34.41 3.35 1.84
C ARG A 506 33.39 2.41 2.47
N TRP A 507 32.68 1.63 1.66
CA TRP A 507 31.68 0.69 2.15
C TRP A 507 32.33 -0.50 2.85
N SER A 508 31.76 -0.90 3.98
CA SER A 508 32.10 -2.15 4.68
C SER A 508 30.86 -3.02 4.80
N LEU A 509 31.03 -4.34 4.73
CA LEU A 509 29.91 -5.28 4.86
C LEU A 509 29.67 -5.70 6.29
N TYR A 510 28.40 -5.74 6.67
CA TYR A 510 27.94 -6.16 7.98
C TYR A 510 26.91 -7.27 7.83
N LEU A 511 27.09 -8.33 8.61
CA LEU A 511 26.11 -9.41 8.78
C LEU A 511 25.38 -9.17 10.10
N LEU A 512 24.08 -8.95 10.03
CA LEU A 512 23.18 -8.80 11.17
C LEU A 512 22.40 -10.11 11.34
N GLY A 513 22.35 -10.62 12.57
CA GLY A 513 21.49 -11.72 12.96
C GLY A 513 20.85 -11.47 14.33
N PRO A 514 20.02 -12.40 14.84
CA PRO A 514 19.14 -12.15 15.99
C PRO A 514 19.88 -11.84 17.29
N GLN A 515 21.08 -12.38 17.46
CA GLN A 515 21.87 -12.25 18.69
C GLN A 515 23.22 -11.58 18.48
N ARG A 516 23.62 -11.37 17.23
CA ARG A 516 24.98 -10.98 16.88
C ARG A 516 25.04 -10.25 15.56
N VAL A 517 25.84 -9.18 15.56
CA VAL A 517 26.29 -8.47 14.38
C VAL A 517 27.80 -8.68 14.25
N GLN A 518 28.28 -8.78 13.00
CA GLN A 518 29.70 -8.85 12.66
C GLN A 518 30.02 -8.03 11.40
N ARG A 519 31.16 -7.34 11.40
CA ARG A 519 31.77 -6.82 10.17
C ARG A 519 32.48 -7.97 9.45
N LEU A 520 32.24 -8.08 8.14
CA LEU A 520 32.82 -9.12 7.29
C LEU A 520 34.16 -8.64 6.70
N GLU A 521 35.07 -9.58 6.47
CA GLU A 521 36.28 -9.34 5.65
C GLU A 521 35.93 -9.22 4.16
N ALA A 522 34.87 -9.93 3.74
CA ALA A 522 34.37 -9.86 2.37
C ALA A 522 33.89 -8.45 1.98
N THR A 523 33.91 -8.19 0.68
CA THR A 523 33.40 -6.95 0.07
C THR A 523 32.37 -7.28 -1.01
N GLU A 524 31.73 -6.27 -1.60
CA GLU A 524 30.87 -6.47 -2.77
C GLU A 524 31.63 -6.97 -4.00
N ASP A 525 32.96 -6.80 -4.06
CA ASP A 525 33.80 -7.26 -5.17
C ASP A 525 34.32 -8.68 -4.97
N SER A 526 34.10 -9.28 -3.79
CA SER A 526 34.53 -10.65 -3.51
C SER A 526 33.87 -11.67 -4.47
N GLU A 527 34.61 -12.73 -4.82
CA GLU A 527 34.16 -13.77 -5.75
C GLU A 527 33.09 -14.69 -5.13
N ALA A 528 33.18 -14.95 -3.83
CA ALA A 528 32.28 -15.82 -3.09
C ALA A 528 31.87 -15.17 -1.76
N PHE A 529 30.68 -15.56 -1.27
CA PHE A 529 30.22 -15.12 0.04
C PHE A 529 31.04 -15.80 1.13
N SER A 530 31.58 -15.01 2.06
CA SER A 530 32.27 -15.52 3.24
C SER A 530 31.70 -14.89 4.50
N LEU A 531 31.62 -15.70 5.56
CA LEU A 531 31.25 -15.27 6.91
C LEU A 531 32.47 -14.90 7.76
N ASP A 532 33.65 -14.87 7.14
CA ASP A 532 34.90 -14.52 7.80
C ASP A 532 34.84 -13.11 8.38
N HIS A 533 35.25 -13.05 9.64
CA HIS A 533 35.19 -11.85 10.45
C HIS A 533 36.37 -10.92 10.13
N HIS A 534 36.09 -9.63 10.01
CA HIS A 534 37.15 -8.65 9.79
C HIS A 534 38.11 -8.59 10.99
N PRO A 535 39.44 -8.74 10.80
CA PRO A 535 40.40 -8.91 11.91
C PRO A 535 40.45 -7.74 12.90
N ASP A 536 40.13 -6.53 12.46
CA ASP A 536 40.11 -5.30 13.28
C ASP A 536 38.72 -4.96 13.87
N SER A 537 37.79 -5.91 13.91
CA SER A 537 36.44 -5.70 14.45
C SER A 537 36.20 -6.61 15.65
N GLU A 538 35.17 -6.32 16.45
CA GLU A 538 34.64 -7.28 17.44
C GLU A 538 33.22 -7.72 17.04
N PHE A 539 32.64 -8.62 17.84
CA PHE A 539 31.23 -9.00 17.76
C PHE A 539 30.41 -8.16 18.73
N HIS A 540 29.22 -7.72 18.30
CA HIS A 540 28.28 -7.05 19.19
C HIS A 540 26.89 -7.64 19.07
N SER A 541 26.03 -7.40 20.07
CA SER A 541 24.62 -7.76 20.01
C SER A 541 23.82 -6.90 19.03
N THR A 542 24.31 -5.69 18.72
CA THR A 542 23.59 -4.72 17.89
C THR A 542 24.57 -3.99 16.95
N LEU A 543 24.08 -3.57 15.79
CA LEU A 543 24.76 -2.69 14.84
C LEU A 543 25.13 -1.33 15.45
N VAL A 544 24.28 -0.77 16.32
CA VAL A 544 24.55 0.52 17.00
C VAL A 544 25.83 0.46 17.83
N HIS A 545 25.97 -0.57 18.69
CA HIS A 545 27.19 -0.74 19.49
C HIS A 545 28.42 -0.99 18.59
N MET A 546 28.28 -1.79 17.55
CA MET A 546 29.36 -2.06 16.61
C MET A 546 29.87 -0.81 15.88
N LEU A 547 28.96 0.04 15.41
CA LEU A 547 29.36 1.24 14.69
C LEU A 547 29.92 2.29 15.64
N ARG A 548 29.43 2.37 16.89
CA ARG A 548 29.97 3.30 17.91
C ARG A 548 31.44 3.08 18.24
N ASP A 549 31.96 1.87 18.13
CA ASP A 549 33.37 1.57 18.40
C ASP A 549 34.31 2.15 17.34
N THR A 550 33.81 2.36 16.12
CA THR A 550 34.59 2.86 14.98
C THR A 550 34.19 4.26 14.53
N MET A 551 33.07 4.77 15.03
CA MET A 551 32.50 6.07 14.67
C MET A 551 33.33 7.24 15.20
N SER A 552 33.48 8.28 14.39
CA SER A 552 34.15 9.51 14.80
C SER A 552 33.39 10.25 15.91
N PRO A 553 34.06 11.14 16.68
CA PRO A 553 33.39 11.98 17.67
C PRO A 553 32.24 12.82 17.08
N ASP A 554 32.40 13.29 15.84
CA ASP A 554 31.40 14.10 15.14
C ASP A 554 30.18 13.25 14.75
N GLY A 555 30.39 12.04 14.23
CA GLY A 555 29.30 11.08 13.97
C GLY A 555 28.57 10.69 15.24
N ALA A 556 29.30 10.46 16.33
CA ALA A 556 28.72 10.14 17.64
C ALA A 556 27.91 11.31 18.23
N ALA A 557 28.32 12.56 18.00
CA ALA A 557 27.53 13.73 18.38
C ALA A 557 26.24 13.82 17.55
N ARG A 558 26.36 13.69 16.22
CA ARG A 558 25.23 13.80 15.29
C ARG A 558 24.15 12.76 15.54
N THR A 559 24.55 11.51 15.79
CA THR A 559 23.59 10.45 16.16
C THR A 559 22.84 10.73 17.46
N ARG A 560 23.49 11.33 18.47
CA ARG A 560 22.85 11.73 19.75
C ARG A 560 21.91 12.92 19.61
N GLU A 561 22.18 13.81 18.67
CA GLU A 561 21.41 15.03 18.45
C GLU A 561 20.27 14.85 17.42
N SER A 562 20.21 13.69 16.75
CA SER A 562 19.14 13.35 15.80
C SER A 562 17.77 13.50 16.44
N GLY A 563 16.87 14.23 15.76
CA GLY A 563 15.49 14.41 16.18
C GLY A 563 14.72 13.10 16.11
N TYR A 564 13.89 12.83 17.13
CA TYR A 564 13.09 11.61 17.18
C TYR A 564 12.17 11.47 15.95
N ARG A 565 11.62 12.58 15.44
CA ARG A 565 10.74 12.61 14.25
C ARG A 565 11.45 12.14 12.99
N PHE A 566 12.74 12.47 12.86
CA PHE A 566 13.57 12.03 11.75
C PHE A 566 13.87 10.54 11.83
N VAL A 567 14.30 10.06 13.00
CA VAL A 567 14.52 8.62 13.24
C VAL A 567 13.24 7.84 12.92
N GLU A 568 12.11 8.33 13.42
CA GLU A 568 10.80 7.75 13.18
C GLU A 568 10.43 7.69 11.69
N ALA A 569 10.66 8.78 10.95
CA ALA A 569 10.38 8.86 9.52
C ALA A 569 11.25 7.90 8.70
N VAL A 570 12.54 7.77 9.04
CA VAL A 570 13.45 6.83 8.39
C VAL A 570 13.04 5.38 8.68
N GLN A 571 12.83 5.03 9.95
CA GLN A 571 12.46 3.66 10.34
C GLN A 571 11.20 3.20 9.61
N SER A 572 10.23 4.09 9.45
CA SER A 572 8.95 3.74 8.83
C SER A 572 8.94 3.72 7.31
N LEU A 573 9.96 4.29 6.68
CA LEU A 573 10.13 4.26 5.23
C LEU A 573 10.90 3.01 4.77
N LEU A 574 11.83 2.54 5.61
CA LEU A 574 12.53 1.26 5.46
C LEU A 574 11.57 0.10 5.70
#